data_AF-A0A3S1GC78-F1
#
_entry.id   AF-A0A3S1GC78-F1
#
_cell.length_a   1.000
_cell.length_b   1.000
_cell.length_c   1.000
_cell.angle_alpha   90.00
_cell.angle_beta   90.00
_cell.angle_gamma   90.00
#
_symmetry.space_group_name_H-M   'P 1'
#
loop_
_entity.id
_entity.type
_entity.pdbx_description
1 polymer ?
#
loop_
_entity_poly.entity_id
_entity_poly.type
_entity_poly.pdbx_seq_one_letter_code
_entity_poly.pdbx_strand_id
1 'polypeptide(L)'
;RQHLATIAPLAEKVGLRTAILTGREKGRERTETLAGLASGAIDIVVGTHALFQETVTFHDLVLAVVDEQHRFGVHQRLAITAKGDAPDMLVMTATPIPRTLVLTAFGDMDVSKLTEKPAGRQPIRTVTLPMERLDELVGRMLDAVADGQKIYWICPLVEESEEIKLMSAEDRFASLKPLFGDRIGLVHGRMKGAEKDEAMRAFKQGETRILIATTVIEVGVDVPDATIMVIEHAERFGLAQLHQLRGRVGRGDKPSSCVLLYKDPLGETAKRRLSVMRETEDGFKIAEEDLKLRGEGELLGTRQSGTPGFQVARLEFHADLLEAARDDARLILSRDPELQSERGEALRLLLYLFGRDEAVRLLRAG
;
A
#
# COMPACT_ATOMS: atom_id res chain seq x y z
N ARG A 1 9.50 11.37 -4.82
CA ARG A 1 10.83 11.80 -4.30
C ARG A 1 11.70 10.63 -3.90
N GLN A 2 11.27 9.72 -3.02
CA GLN A 2 12.01 8.50 -2.71
C GLN A 2 12.38 7.69 -3.97
N HIS A 3 11.40 7.46 -4.85
CA HIS A 3 11.62 6.84 -6.16
C HIS A 3 12.67 7.60 -6.99
N LEU A 4 12.52 8.91 -7.15
CA LEU A 4 13.49 9.74 -7.88
C LEU A 4 14.91 9.63 -7.30
N ALA A 5 15.06 9.67 -5.98
CA ALA A 5 16.37 9.56 -5.32
C ALA A 5 17.07 8.22 -5.60
N THR A 6 16.29 7.17 -5.89
CA THR A 6 16.82 5.84 -6.24
C THR A 6 17.06 5.70 -7.74
N ILE A 7 16.17 6.24 -8.58
CA ILE A 7 16.20 6.11 -10.05
C ILE A 7 17.20 7.08 -10.69
N ALA A 8 17.25 8.34 -10.25
CA ALA A 8 18.06 9.37 -10.89
C ALA A 8 19.56 9.00 -10.98
N PRO A 9 20.21 8.45 -9.94
CA PRO A 9 21.62 8.04 -10.05
C PRO A 9 21.86 6.88 -11.03
N LEU A 10 20.85 6.03 -11.27
CA LEU A 10 20.94 4.93 -12.23
C LEU A 10 20.73 5.44 -13.65
N ALA A 11 19.73 6.30 -13.85
CA ALA A 11 19.42 6.93 -15.13
C ALA A 11 20.57 7.81 -15.63
N GLU A 12 21.19 8.59 -14.75
CA GLU A 12 22.32 9.46 -15.11
C GLU A 12 23.52 8.66 -15.65
N LYS A 13 23.79 7.47 -15.08
CA LYS A 13 24.88 6.59 -15.54
C LYS A 13 24.68 6.07 -16.97
N VAL A 14 23.44 6.02 -17.44
CA VAL A 14 23.10 5.60 -18.81
C VAL A 14 22.74 6.79 -19.71
N GLY A 15 22.93 8.02 -19.23
CA GLY A 15 22.69 9.24 -20.02
C GLY A 15 21.22 9.64 -20.14
N LEU A 16 20.32 9.09 -19.31
CA LEU A 16 18.91 9.42 -19.30
C LEU A 16 18.61 10.56 -18.34
N ARG A 17 17.79 11.52 -18.80
CA ARG A 17 17.36 12.66 -18.01
C ARG A 17 16.10 12.33 -17.23
N THR A 18 16.18 12.50 -15.91
CA THR A 18 15.04 12.34 -15.01
C THR A 18 14.46 13.68 -14.57
N ALA A 19 13.15 13.73 -14.34
CA ALA A 19 12.47 14.88 -13.75
C ALA A 19 11.46 14.46 -12.67
N ILE A 20 11.01 15.43 -11.88
CA ILE A 20 9.97 15.25 -10.89
C ILE A 20 8.82 16.22 -11.11
N LEU A 21 7.59 15.70 -11.09
CA LEU A 21 6.39 16.51 -11.18
C LEU A 21 5.40 16.16 -10.08
N THR A 22 5.37 16.97 -9.01
CA THR A 22 4.38 16.87 -7.94
C THR A 22 3.56 18.16 -7.83
N GLY A 23 2.71 18.27 -6.81
CA GLY A 23 1.99 19.51 -6.51
C GLY A 23 2.85 20.61 -5.89
N ARG A 24 4.13 20.34 -5.58
CA ARG A 24 5.02 21.33 -4.94
C ARG A 24 5.78 22.20 -5.95
N GLU A 25 6.05 21.66 -7.13
CA GLU A 25 6.80 22.32 -8.20
C GLU A 25 5.87 23.34 -8.89
N LYS A 26 6.27 24.62 -8.90
CA LYS A 26 5.47 25.75 -9.37
C LYS A 26 6.28 26.68 -10.27
N GLY A 27 5.59 27.50 -11.05
CA GLY A 27 6.21 28.52 -11.88
C GLY A 27 7.16 27.93 -12.93
N ARG A 28 8.36 28.51 -13.02
CA ARG A 28 9.34 28.21 -14.08
C ARG A 28 9.74 26.74 -14.14
N GLU A 29 10.03 26.11 -13.00
CA GLU A 29 10.45 24.69 -12.95
C GLU A 29 9.38 23.76 -13.54
N ARG A 30 8.11 24.04 -13.24
CA ARG A 30 6.99 23.27 -13.78
C ARG A 30 6.88 23.46 -15.29
N THR A 31 6.99 24.70 -15.77
CA THR A 31 6.93 25.01 -17.21
C THR A 31 8.06 24.32 -17.97
N GLU A 32 9.29 24.37 -17.46
CA GLU A 32 10.44 23.69 -18.06
C GLU A 32 10.26 22.17 -18.09
N THR A 33 9.70 21.59 -17.02
CA THR A 33 9.40 20.15 -16.97
C THR A 33 8.35 19.77 -18.01
N LEU A 34 7.24 20.51 -18.12
CA LEU A 34 6.18 20.24 -19.10
C LEU A 34 6.70 20.36 -20.54
N ALA A 35 7.50 21.39 -20.83
CA ALA A 35 8.13 21.55 -22.13
C ALA A 35 9.12 20.41 -22.43
N GLY A 36 9.87 19.96 -21.42
CA GLY A 36 10.79 18.83 -21.55
C GLY A 36 10.08 17.51 -21.84
N LEU A 37 8.92 17.27 -21.22
CA LEU A 37 8.09 16.07 -21.49
C LEU A 37 7.50 16.10 -22.90
N ALA A 38 6.98 17.24 -23.34
CA ALA A 38 6.38 17.39 -24.66
C ALA A 38 7.41 17.30 -25.80
N SER A 39 8.65 17.72 -25.55
CA SER A 39 9.74 17.69 -26.54
C SER A 39 10.55 16.39 -26.54
N GLY A 40 10.35 15.51 -25.55
CA GLY A 40 11.16 14.30 -25.37
C GLY A 40 12.55 14.57 -24.77
N ALA A 41 12.81 15.78 -24.27
CA ALA A 41 14.07 16.10 -23.58
C ALA A 41 14.18 15.49 -22.18
N ILE A 42 13.08 14.93 -21.65
CA ILE A 42 13.02 14.20 -20.37
C ILE A 42 12.61 12.76 -20.68
N ASP A 43 13.45 11.80 -20.29
CA ASP A 43 13.23 10.38 -20.55
C ASP A 43 12.37 9.71 -19.47
N ILE A 44 12.56 10.10 -18.20
CA ILE A 44 11.85 9.50 -17.06
C ILE A 44 11.28 10.60 -16.17
N VAL A 45 9.98 10.55 -15.90
CA VAL A 45 9.34 11.43 -14.91
C VAL A 45 8.76 10.64 -13.75
N VAL A 46 9.10 11.08 -12.54
CA VAL A 46 8.51 10.56 -11.31
C VAL A 46 7.54 11.61 -10.78
N GLY A 47 6.27 11.26 -10.62
CA GLY A 47 5.28 12.23 -10.19
C GLY A 47 4.21 11.67 -9.27
N THR A 48 3.33 12.56 -8.83
CA THR A 48 2.10 12.17 -8.12
C THR A 48 0.92 12.22 -9.09
N HIS A 49 -0.29 12.39 -8.56
CA HIS A 49 -1.49 12.58 -9.36
C HIS A 49 -1.42 13.79 -10.32
N ALA A 50 -0.41 14.65 -10.17
CA ALA A 50 -0.12 15.75 -11.09
C ALA A 50 0.13 15.29 -12.53
N LEU A 51 0.62 14.06 -12.75
CA LEU A 51 0.89 13.52 -14.09
C LEU A 51 -0.38 13.23 -14.90
N PHE A 52 -1.53 13.04 -14.25
CA PHE A 52 -2.80 12.77 -14.92
C PHE A 52 -3.52 14.04 -15.39
N GLN A 53 -3.01 15.22 -15.05
CA GLN A 53 -3.63 16.48 -15.48
C GLN A 53 -3.58 16.59 -17.01
N GLU A 54 -4.64 17.13 -17.61
CA GLU A 54 -4.76 17.28 -19.08
C GLU A 54 -3.58 18.07 -19.68
N THR A 55 -3.03 19.01 -18.93
CA THR A 55 -1.90 19.85 -19.35
C THR A 55 -0.57 19.10 -19.49
N VAL A 56 -0.48 17.85 -19.03
CA VAL A 56 0.73 17.03 -19.15
C VAL A 56 0.67 16.24 -20.45
N THR A 57 1.51 16.63 -21.40
CA THR A 57 1.68 15.93 -22.67
C THR A 57 3.06 15.27 -22.72
N PHE A 58 3.10 14.05 -23.22
CA PHE A 58 4.33 13.30 -23.45
C PHE A 58 4.63 13.29 -24.94
N HIS A 59 5.92 13.35 -25.29
CA HIS A 59 6.35 13.18 -26.67
C HIS A 59 6.02 11.77 -27.19
N ASP A 60 6.42 10.74 -26.44
CA ASP A 60 6.22 9.34 -26.77
C ASP A 60 6.16 8.50 -25.48
N LEU A 61 4.98 8.44 -24.85
CA LEU A 61 4.80 7.65 -23.62
C LEU A 61 4.65 6.18 -23.97
N VAL A 62 5.68 5.39 -23.65
CA VAL A 62 5.74 3.95 -23.94
C VAL A 62 5.55 3.06 -22.71
N LEU A 63 5.81 3.57 -21.49
CA LEU A 63 5.72 2.80 -20.25
C LEU A 63 5.20 3.66 -19.10
N ALA A 64 4.18 3.15 -18.39
CA ALA A 64 3.64 3.73 -17.18
C ALA A 64 3.82 2.77 -16.00
N VAL A 65 4.52 3.22 -14.95
CA VAL A 65 4.68 2.46 -13.70
C VAL A 65 3.86 3.12 -12.59
N VAL A 66 2.95 2.35 -11.98
CA VAL A 66 2.11 2.80 -10.86
C VAL A 66 2.50 2.02 -9.61
N ASP A 67 2.82 2.73 -8.53
CA ASP A 67 3.15 2.16 -7.22
C ASP A 67 2.05 2.45 -6.18
N GLU A 68 1.81 1.50 -5.28
CA GLU A 68 0.75 1.54 -4.24
C GLU A 68 -0.66 1.80 -4.80
N GLN A 69 -1.12 0.87 -5.63
CA GLN A 69 -2.36 0.95 -6.41
C GLN A 69 -3.65 1.24 -5.61
N HIS A 70 -3.71 0.99 -4.30
CA HIS A 70 -4.98 1.11 -3.55
C HIS A 70 -5.57 2.54 -3.51
N ARG A 71 -4.85 3.56 -4.01
CA ARG A 71 -5.36 4.93 -4.23
C ARG A 71 -5.67 5.27 -5.69
N PHE A 72 -5.39 4.36 -6.63
CA PHE A 72 -5.46 4.58 -8.07
C PHE A 72 -6.58 3.74 -8.72
N GLY A 73 -7.67 4.42 -9.11
CA GLY A 73 -8.86 3.81 -9.71
C GLY A 73 -8.73 3.53 -11.21
N VAL A 74 -9.73 2.84 -11.78
CA VAL A 74 -9.81 2.49 -13.21
C VAL A 74 -9.69 3.72 -14.12
N HIS A 75 -10.36 4.83 -13.78
CA HIS A 75 -10.34 6.06 -14.56
C HIS A 75 -8.95 6.68 -14.73
N GLN A 76 -8.07 6.56 -13.72
CA GLN A 76 -6.71 7.10 -13.82
C GLN A 76 -5.83 6.24 -14.73
N ARG A 77 -6.07 4.92 -14.79
CA ARG A 77 -5.41 4.04 -15.77
C ARG A 77 -5.80 4.41 -17.19
N LEU A 78 -7.09 4.58 -17.45
CA LEU A 78 -7.57 5.04 -18.76
C LEU A 78 -6.98 6.41 -19.12
N ALA A 79 -6.87 7.33 -18.16
CA ALA A 79 -6.30 8.65 -18.38
C ALA A 79 -4.80 8.64 -18.74
N ILE A 80 -4.02 7.66 -18.26
CA ILE A 80 -2.59 7.55 -18.63
C ILE A 80 -2.40 6.77 -19.93
N THR A 81 -3.21 5.72 -20.16
CA THR A 81 -3.22 5.01 -21.44
C THR A 81 -3.61 5.94 -22.58
N ALA A 82 -4.57 6.85 -22.37
CA ALA A 82 -4.96 7.86 -23.37
C ALA A 82 -3.91 8.94 -23.65
N LYS A 83 -2.83 9.02 -22.85
CA LYS A 83 -1.73 9.99 -23.04
C LYS A 83 -0.60 9.47 -23.93
N GLY A 84 -0.64 8.20 -24.32
CA GLY A 84 0.29 7.58 -25.27
C GLY A 84 -0.46 6.70 -26.26
N ASP A 85 0.27 6.09 -27.19
CA ASP A 85 -0.28 5.08 -28.09
C ASP A 85 -0.11 3.70 -27.44
N ALA A 86 -1.12 3.29 -26.67
CA ALA A 86 -1.14 2.01 -25.93
C ALA A 86 0.14 1.73 -25.10
N PRO A 87 0.52 2.61 -24.14
CA PRO A 87 1.72 2.39 -23.33
C PRO A 87 1.61 1.11 -22.49
N ASP A 88 2.75 0.42 -22.36
CA ASP A 88 2.89 -0.69 -21.41
C ASP A 88 2.59 -0.20 -19.99
N MET A 89 1.87 -1.02 -19.22
CA MET A 89 1.47 -0.66 -17.86
C MET A 89 1.99 -1.68 -16.86
N LEU A 90 2.86 -1.22 -15.95
CA LEU A 90 3.30 -1.99 -14.79
C LEU A 90 2.67 -1.42 -13.52
N VAL A 91 1.93 -2.26 -12.80
CA VAL A 91 1.32 -1.89 -11.52
C VAL A 91 1.96 -2.69 -10.39
N MET A 92 2.40 -1.98 -9.36
CA MET A 92 3.09 -2.54 -8.20
C MET A 92 2.34 -2.19 -6.92
N THR A 93 2.39 -3.08 -5.95
CA THR A 93 1.75 -2.91 -4.64
C THR A 93 2.51 -3.69 -3.58
N ALA A 94 2.74 -3.07 -2.42
CA ALA A 94 3.33 -3.77 -1.29
C ALA A 94 2.28 -4.57 -0.51
N THR A 95 1.01 -4.15 -0.56
CA THR A 95 -0.10 -4.96 -0.05
C THR A 95 -0.41 -6.06 -1.03
N PRO A 96 -0.24 -7.33 -0.65
CA PRO A 96 -0.59 -8.42 -1.55
C PRO A 96 -2.07 -8.33 -1.86
N ILE A 97 -2.41 -8.42 -3.13
CA ILE A 97 -3.79 -8.43 -3.57
C ILE A 97 -4.28 -9.88 -3.45
N PRO A 98 -5.46 -10.13 -2.85
CA PRO A 98 -6.05 -11.46 -2.85
C PRO A 98 -6.10 -12.01 -4.28
N ARG A 99 -5.73 -13.27 -4.48
CA ARG A 99 -5.82 -13.96 -5.79
C ARG A 99 -7.23 -13.80 -6.36
N THR A 100 -8.23 -13.94 -5.50
CA THR A 100 -9.64 -13.77 -5.86
C THR A 100 -9.94 -12.37 -6.42
N LEU A 101 -9.33 -11.32 -5.86
CA LEU A 101 -9.51 -9.96 -6.35
C LEU A 101 -8.71 -9.70 -7.64
N VAL A 102 -7.52 -10.28 -7.75
CA VAL A 102 -6.73 -10.24 -8.98
C VAL A 102 -7.52 -10.82 -10.16
N LEU A 103 -8.13 -11.99 -9.99
CA LEU A 103 -8.88 -12.65 -11.06
C LEU A 103 -10.14 -11.87 -11.49
N THR A 104 -10.74 -11.10 -10.59
CA THR A 104 -12.05 -10.47 -10.81
C THR A 104 -11.96 -9.01 -11.22
N ALA A 105 -11.01 -8.26 -10.65
CA ALA A 105 -10.82 -6.84 -10.92
C ALA A 105 -9.68 -6.54 -11.91
N PHE A 106 -8.75 -7.50 -12.09
CA PHE A 106 -7.53 -7.35 -12.90
C PHE A 106 -7.29 -8.58 -13.80
N GLY A 107 -8.35 -9.31 -14.18
CA GLY A 107 -8.24 -10.53 -14.99
C GLY A 107 -7.67 -10.30 -16.41
N ASP A 108 -7.65 -9.05 -16.85
CA ASP A 108 -7.04 -8.53 -18.06
C ASP A 108 -5.51 -8.29 -17.95
N MET A 109 -4.95 -8.33 -16.74
CA MET A 109 -3.52 -8.12 -16.50
C MET A 109 -2.79 -9.42 -16.23
N ASP A 110 -1.56 -9.53 -16.73
CA ASP A 110 -0.64 -10.57 -16.29
C ASP A 110 -0.06 -10.25 -14.92
N VAL A 111 0.08 -11.29 -14.09
CA VAL A 111 0.36 -11.14 -12.67
C VAL A 111 1.65 -11.85 -12.33
N SER A 112 2.66 -11.07 -11.97
CA SER A 112 3.91 -11.59 -11.40
C SER A 112 3.85 -11.50 -9.88
N LYS A 113 4.18 -12.60 -9.20
CA LYS A 113 4.18 -12.69 -7.73
C LYS A 113 5.60 -12.86 -7.22
N LEU A 114 6.01 -11.97 -6.33
CA LEU A 114 7.27 -12.06 -5.60
C LEU A 114 6.99 -12.64 -4.21
N THR A 115 7.24 -13.94 -4.03
CA THR A 115 6.99 -14.66 -2.76
C THR A 115 8.20 -14.71 -1.85
N GLU A 116 9.40 -14.55 -2.40
CA GLU A 116 10.64 -14.68 -1.67
C GLU A 116 11.04 -13.36 -0.99
N LYS A 117 11.57 -13.47 0.22
CA LYS A 117 12.18 -12.34 0.92
C LYS A 117 13.61 -12.11 0.38
N PRO A 118 14.10 -10.86 0.34
CA PRO A 118 15.52 -10.61 0.10
C PRO A 118 16.40 -11.41 1.07
N ALA A 119 17.55 -11.88 0.59
CA ALA A 119 18.49 -12.67 1.37
C ALA A 119 18.86 -11.96 2.69
N GLY A 120 18.91 -12.72 3.79
CA GLY A 120 19.28 -12.24 5.12
C GLY A 120 18.12 -11.79 6.01
N ARG A 121 16.88 -11.67 5.51
CA ARG A 121 15.73 -11.34 6.36
C ARG A 121 15.29 -12.51 7.23
N GLN A 122 15.28 -12.29 8.54
CA GLN A 122 14.71 -13.26 9.49
C GLN A 122 13.19 -13.10 9.66
N PRO A 123 12.47 -14.16 10.06
CA PRO A 123 11.06 -14.06 10.46
C PRO A 123 10.86 -13.06 11.61
N ILE A 124 9.71 -12.37 11.60
CA ILE A 124 9.33 -11.38 12.61
C ILE A 124 8.46 -12.07 13.66
N ARG A 125 8.98 -12.19 14.88
CA ARG A 125 8.21 -12.75 16.00
C ARG A 125 7.05 -11.82 16.35
N THR A 126 5.83 -12.22 16.00
CA THR A 126 4.62 -11.44 16.29
C THR A 126 3.94 -11.96 17.55
N VAL A 127 3.62 -11.07 18.49
CA VAL A 127 2.91 -11.39 19.74
C VAL A 127 1.78 -10.41 19.99
N THR A 128 0.70 -10.89 20.58
CA THR A 128 -0.45 -10.08 21.00
C THR A 128 -0.42 -9.93 22.51
N LEU A 129 -0.61 -8.71 23.01
CA LEU A 129 -0.53 -8.41 24.45
C LEU A 129 -1.71 -7.51 24.86
N PRO A 130 -2.41 -7.81 25.97
CA PRO A 130 -3.44 -6.91 26.50
C PRO A 130 -2.79 -5.62 27.04
N MET A 131 -3.46 -4.48 26.89
CA MET A 131 -2.98 -3.15 27.32
C MET A 131 -2.68 -3.07 28.83
N GLU A 132 -3.31 -3.92 29.64
CA GLU A 132 -3.05 -4.04 31.08
C GLU A 132 -1.60 -4.46 31.38
N ARG A 133 -0.91 -5.07 30.41
CA ARG A 133 0.51 -5.47 30.52
C ARG A 133 1.46 -4.46 29.88
N LEU A 134 0.99 -3.24 29.62
CA LEU A 134 1.80 -2.18 29.02
C LEU A 134 3.05 -1.88 29.86
N ASP A 135 2.94 -1.82 31.18
CA ASP A 135 4.09 -1.52 32.06
C ASP A 135 5.19 -2.59 31.96
N GLU A 136 4.79 -3.86 31.84
CA GLU A 136 5.74 -4.97 31.59
C GLU A 136 6.44 -4.80 30.25
N LEU A 137 5.69 -4.40 29.20
CA LEU A 137 6.27 -4.13 27.90
C LEU A 137 7.26 -2.97 27.96
N VAL A 138 6.90 -1.87 28.64
CA VAL A 138 7.77 -0.69 28.81
C VAL A 138 9.07 -1.08 29.51
N GLY A 139 9.01 -1.93 30.55
CA GLY A 139 10.19 -2.51 31.20
C GLY A 139 11.11 -3.22 30.21
N ARG A 140 10.56 -4.10 29.37
CA ARG A 140 11.36 -4.80 28.32
C ARG A 140 11.90 -3.85 27.25
N MET A 141 11.18 -2.76 26.95
CA MET A 141 11.66 -1.77 25.97
C MET A 141 12.84 -0.97 26.53
N LEU A 142 12.93 -0.74 27.84
CA LEU A 142 14.11 -0.13 28.47
C LEU A 142 15.35 -0.98 28.24
N ASP A 143 15.26 -2.29 28.46
CA ASP A 143 16.36 -3.23 28.21
C ASP A 143 16.76 -3.23 26.73
N ALA A 144 15.77 -3.32 25.83
CA ALA A 144 16.03 -3.32 24.38
C ALA A 144 16.72 -2.02 23.91
N VAL A 145 16.33 -0.86 24.43
CA VAL A 145 16.99 0.42 24.12
C VAL A 145 18.40 0.47 24.71
N ALA A 146 18.62 -0.10 25.90
CA ALA A 146 19.96 -0.21 26.50
C ALA A 146 20.88 -1.08 25.64
N ASP A 147 20.34 -2.15 25.03
CA ASP A 147 21.03 -3.00 24.05
C ASP A 147 21.19 -2.35 22.67
N GLY A 148 20.80 -1.08 22.52
CA GLY A 148 20.97 -0.29 21.31
C GLY A 148 19.94 -0.58 20.21
N GLN A 149 18.86 -1.29 20.52
CA GLN A 149 17.78 -1.53 19.56
C GLN A 149 16.97 -0.26 19.29
N LYS A 150 16.34 -0.21 18.12
CA LYS A 150 15.40 0.86 17.74
C LYS A 150 13.98 0.33 17.69
N ILE A 151 13.06 1.12 18.22
CA ILE A 151 11.65 0.76 18.42
C ILE A 151 10.77 1.76 17.67
N TYR A 152 9.90 1.25 16.81
CA TYR A 152 8.73 1.98 16.34
C TYR A 152 7.57 1.77 17.30
N TRP A 153 6.89 2.84 17.70
CA TRP A 153 5.75 2.79 18.60
C TRP A 153 4.56 3.53 17.97
N ILE A 154 3.57 2.78 17.49
CA ILE A 154 2.45 3.31 16.71
C ILE A 154 1.23 3.49 17.62
N CYS A 155 0.71 4.72 17.65
CA CYS A 155 -0.54 5.10 18.30
C CYS A 155 -1.63 5.36 17.25
N PRO A 156 -2.90 4.97 17.50
CA PRO A 156 -3.98 5.12 16.53
C PRO A 156 -4.41 6.58 16.29
N LEU A 157 -4.25 7.48 17.27
CA LEU A 157 -4.76 8.86 17.23
C LEU A 157 -3.68 9.91 17.54
N VAL A 158 -3.89 11.10 17.00
CA VAL A 158 -3.02 12.28 17.18
C VAL A 158 -3.39 13.09 18.42
N GLU A 159 -4.66 13.09 18.85
CA GLU A 159 -5.20 13.82 20.01
C GLU A 159 -6.30 12.99 20.70
N GLU A 160 -6.63 13.30 21.95
CA GLU A 160 -7.84 12.80 22.63
C GLU A 160 -9.07 13.20 21.79
N SER A 161 -9.88 12.21 21.41
CA SER A 161 -11.20 12.47 20.83
C SER A 161 -12.20 12.57 21.98
N GLU A 162 -13.03 13.62 22.01
CA GLU A 162 -14.10 13.73 23.02
C GLU A 162 -15.06 12.51 22.99
N GLU A 163 -15.15 11.82 21.85
CA GLU A 163 -15.96 10.60 21.70
C GLU A 163 -15.20 9.33 22.12
N ILE A 164 -13.86 9.34 22.14
CA ILE A 164 -13.05 8.14 22.40
C ILE A 164 -11.84 8.47 23.28
N LYS A 165 -11.93 8.04 24.55
CA LYS A 165 -10.83 8.06 25.54
C LYS A 165 -9.67 7.12 25.14
N LEU A 166 -8.90 7.53 24.14
CA LEU A 166 -7.65 6.89 23.73
C LEU A 166 -6.52 7.87 24.00
N MET A 167 -5.38 7.38 24.51
CA MET A 167 -4.19 8.21 24.63
C MET A 167 -3.73 8.66 23.23
N SER A 168 -3.44 9.94 23.10
CA SER A 168 -2.82 10.48 21.90
C SER A 168 -1.35 10.09 21.79
N ALA A 169 -0.77 10.21 20.61
CA ALA A 169 0.68 10.06 20.43
C ALA A 169 1.49 11.06 21.28
N GLU A 170 0.97 12.26 21.50
CA GLU A 170 1.57 13.28 22.37
C GLU A 170 1.52 12.87 23.84
N ASP A 171 0.38 12.36 24.32
CA ASP A 171 0.25 11.86 25.69
C ASP A 171 1.14 10.64 25.93
N ARG A 172 1.20 9.73 24.96
CA ARG A 172 2.10 8.57 25.02
C ARG A 172 3.55 9.05 25.09
N PHE A 173 3.94 10.03 24.28
CA PHE A 173 5.26 10.61 24.32
C PHE A 173 5.56 11.27 25.67
N ALA A 174 4.66 12.08 26.20
CA ALA A 174 4.79 12.70 27.50
C ALA A 174 4.90 11.66 28.64
N SER A 175 4.14 10.56 28.55
CA SER A 175 4.18 9.48 29.55
C SER A 175 5.50 8.69 29.55
N LEU A 176 6.10 8.50 28.38
CA LEU A 176 7.33 7.71 28.22
C LEU A 176 8.61 8.56 28.30
N LYS A 177 8.51 9.88 28.07
CA LYS A 177 9.65 10.82 28.13
C LYS A 177 10.42 10.76 29.46
N PRO A 178 9.77 10.69 30.65
CA PRO A 178 10.50 10.55 31.92
C PRO A 178 11.34 9.27 32.02
N LEU A 179 10.94 8.20 31.33
CA LEU A 179 11.61 6.90 31.38
C LEU A 179 12.75 6.79 30.36
N PHE A 180 12.56 7.31 29.15
CA PHE A 180 13.51 7.17 28.04
C PHE A 180 14.37 8.43 27.79
N GLY A 181 14.08 9.56 28.45
CA GLY A 181 14.83 10.80 28.33
C GLY A 181 14.87 11.29 26.88
N ASP A 182 16.06 11.63 26.38
CA ASP A 182 16.22 12.12 25.00
C ASP A 182 16.29 11.03 23.93
N ARG A 183 16.12 9.76 24.32
CA ARG A 183 16.11 8.63 23.38
C ARG A 183 14.76 8.42 22.71
N ILE A 184 13.76 9.28 22.95
CA ILE A 184 12.42 9.17 22.37
C ILE A 184 12.13 10.38 21.48
N GLY A 185 11.60 10.11 20.28
CA GLY A 185 11.11 11.09 19.34
C GLY A 185 9.61 10.91 19.09
N LEU A 186 8.98 11.94 18.55
CA LEU A 186 7.56 11.97 18.22
C LEU A 186 7.39 12.42 16.76
N VAL A 187 6.53 11.73 16.00
CA VAL A 187 6.13 12.12 14.65
C VAL A 187 4.63 11.92 14.45
N HIS A 188 3.89 12.97 14.14
CA HIS A 188 2.46 12.87 13.81
C HIS A 188 2.06 13.84 12.69
N GLY A 189 0.88 13.61 12.12
CA GLY A 189 0.37 14.33 10.95
C GLY A 189 0.36 15.87 11.06
N ARG A 190 0.24 16.43 12.26
CA ARG A 190 0.11 17.89 12.49
C ARG A 190 1.46 18.63 12.59
N MET A 191 2.57 17.91 12.79
CA MET A 191 3.89 18.54 12.85
C MET A 191 4.26 19.19 11.51
N LYS A 192 5.04 20.28 11.59
CA LYS A 192 5.56 20.94 10.39
C LYS A 192 6.54 20.01 9.66
N GLY A 193 6.67 20.20 8.35
CA GLY A 193 7.54 19.34 7.51
C GLY A 193 8.97 19.24 8.04
N ALA A 194 9.57 20.37 8.41
CA ALA A 194 10.93 20.40 8.95
C ALA A 194 11.08 19.65 10.28
N GLU A 195 10.09 19.73 11.17
CA GLU A 195 10.09 19.04 12.47
C GLU A 195 9.99 17.51 12.27
N LYS A 196 9.16 17.07 11.32
CA LYS A 196 9.06 15.65 10.94
C LYS A 196 10.38 15.14 10.37
N ASP A 197 10.97 15.87 9.44
CA ASP A 197 12.22 15.48 8.78
C ASP A 197 13.35 15.37 9.81
N GLU A 198 13.40 16.29 10.78
CA GLU A 198 14.39 16.28 11.85
C GLU A 198 14.19 15.12 12.84
N ALA A 199 12.97 14.86 13.29
CA ALA A 199 12.67 13.72 14.17
C ALA A 199 13.00 12.38 13.48
N MET A 200 12.71 12.26 12.18
CA MET A 200 13.06 11.08 11.39
C MET A 200 14.57 10.95 11.18
N ARG A 201 15.28 12.07 10.97
CA ARG A 201 16.75 12.10 10.90
C ARG A 201 17.36 11.61 12.20
N ALA A 202 16.93 12.15 13.33
CA ALA A 202 17.41 11.78 14.67
C ALA A 202 17.22 10.27 14.92
N PHE A 203 16.06 9.72 14.57
CA PHE A 203 15.79 8.29 14.71
C PHE A 203 16.64 7.43 13.78
N LYS A 204 16.80 7.84 12.52
CA LYS A 204 17.64 7.14 11.55
C LYS A 204 19.11 7.12 11.99
N GLN A 205 19.62 8.23 12.53
CA GLN A 205 20.99 8.34 13.02
C GLN A 205 21.19 7.69 14.40
N GLY A 206 20.11 7.32 15.09
CA GLY A 206 20.16 6.66 16.40
C GLY A 206 20.38 7.62 17.57
N GLU A 207 20.18 8.92 17.35
CA GLU A 207 20.08 9.96 18.39
C GLU A 207 18.85 9.66 19.27
N THR A 208 17.71 9.38 18.62
CA THR A 208 16.56 8.73 19.26
C THR A 208 16.54 7.24 18.93
N ARG A 209 16.05 6.44 19.87
CA ARG A 209 15.91 4.98 19.79
C ARG A 209 14.47 4.53 19.80
N ILE A 210 13.55 5.37 20.27
CA ILE A 210 12.10 5.13 20.17
C ILE A 210 11.49 6.23 19.33
N LEU A 211 10.68 5.85 18.35
CA LEU A 211 9.87 6.79 17.58
C LEU A 211 8.40 6.53 17.84
N ILE A 212 7.75 7.42 18.59
CA ILE A 212 6.30 7.43 18.74
C ILE A 212 5.68 8.08 17.51
N ALA A 213 4.69 7.42 16.95
CA ALA A 213 4.18 7.72 15.63
C ALA A 213 2.67 7.52 15.54
N THR A 214 1.97 8.33 14.76
CA THR A 214 0.60 7.99 14.33
C THR A 214 0.56 7.26 13.00
N THR A 215 -0.58 6.67 12.69
CA THR A 215 -0.87 5.94 11.45
C THR A 215 -0.68 6.78 10.17
N VAL A 216 -0.66 8.11 10.31
CA VAL A 216 -0.31 9.07 9.24
C VAL A 216 1.17 8.93 8.81
N ILE A 217 1.95 8.10 9.49
CA ILE A 217 3.24 7.64 9.01
C ILE A 217 3.05 6.60 7.89
N GLU A 218 2.62 7.11 6.73
CA GLU A 218 3.14 6.74 5.41
C GLU A 218 4.61 7.18 5.22
N VAL A 219 5.35 7.48 6.29
CA VAL A 219 6.73 7.95 6.18
C VAL A 219 7.57 6.77 5.69
N GLY A 220 7.79 6.74 4.38
CA GLY A 220 8.63 5.81 3.62
C GLY A 220 10.12 5.91 3.96
N VAL A 221 10.47 6.13 5.22
CA VAL A 221 11.85 6.10 5.69
C VAL A 221 12.13 4.69 6.17
N ASP A 222 12.87 3.97 5.36
CA ASP A 222 13.44 2.68 5.71
C ASP A 222 14.58 2.88 6.74
N VAL A 223 14.42 2.29 7.92
CA VAL A 223 15.44 2.26 8.99
C VAL A 223 15.80 0.79 9.23
N PRO A 224 16.83 0.26 8.54
CA PRO A 224 17.12 -1.17 8.52
C PRO A 224 17.46 -1.77 9.90
N ASP A 225 17.96 -0.95 10.82
CA ASP A 225 18.35 -1.36 12.17
C ASP A 225 17.22 -1.23 13.22
N ALA A 226 16.00 -0.87 12.79
CA ALA A 226 14.80 -0.97 13.63
C ALA A 226 14.30 -2.42 13.72
N THR A 227 14.31 -2.95 14.94
CA THR A 227 14.04 -4.37 15.22
C THR A 227 12.72 -4.61 15.94
N ILE A 228 12.14 -3.58 16.57
CA ILE A 228 10.90 -3.74 17.34
C ILE A 228 9.81 -2.81 16.80
N MET A 229 8.64 -3.39 16.55
CA MET A 229 7.40 -2.68 16.23
C MET A 229 6.40 -2.87 17.37
N VAL A 230 5.90 -1.79 17.96
CA VAL A 230 4.82 -1.78 18.94
C VAL A 230 3.63 -1.07 18.33
N ILE A 231 2.45 -1.68 18.33
CA ILE A 231 1.22 -1.10 17.79
C ILE A 231 0.18 -1.09 18.90
N GLU A 232 -0.16 0.09 19.40
CA GLU A 232 -1.26 0.30 20.35
C GLU A 232 -2.62 0.18 19.67
N HIS A 233 -3.58 -0.39 20.41
CA HIS A 233 -4.96 -0.57 19.93
C HIS A 233 -5.03 -1.27 18.56
N ALA A 234 -4.23 -2.32 18.40
CA ALA A 234 -4.12 -3.08 17.16
C ALA A 234 -5.48 -3.63 16.67
N GLU A 235 -6.46 -3.83 17.57
CA GLU A 235 -7.83 -4.23 17.23
C GLU A 235 -8.57 -3.25 16.31
N ARG A 236 -8.14 -1.99 16.28
CA ARG A 236 -8.76 -0.92 15.48
C ARG A 236 -8.24 -0.84 14.05
N PHE A 237 -7.15 -1.52 13.77
CA PHE A 237 -6.51 -1.50 12.46
C PHE A 237 -7.05 -2.59 11.54
N GLY A 238 -7.05 -2.31 10.24
CA GLY A 238 -7.26 -3.34 9.22
C GLY A 238 -6.05 -4.27 9.11
N LEU A 239 -6.24 -5.51 8.62
CA LEU A 239 -5.14 -6.47 8.45
C LEU A 239 -4.05 -5.95 7.51
N ALA A 240 -4.44 -5.31 6.41
CA ALA A 240 -3.48 -4.71 5.47
C ALA A 240 -2.60 -3.64 6.14
N GLN A 241 -3.18 -2.80 7.00
CA GLN A 241 -2.43 -1.77 7.73
C GLN A 241 -1.47 -2.41 8.75
N LEU A 242 -1.93 -3.39 9.53
CA LEU A 242 -1.08 -4.13 10.47
C LEU A 242 0.08 -4.83 9.76
N HIS A 243 -0.17 -5.41 8.58
CA HIS A 243 0.86 -6.01 7.74
C HIS A 243 1.89 -4.98 7.28
N GLN A 244 1.44 -3.84 6.75
CA GLN A 244 2.31 -2.76 6.30
C GLN A 244 3.19 -2.23 7.45
N LEU A 245 2.60 -2.03 8.65
CA LEU A 245 3.32 -1.60 9.84
C LEU A 245 4.35 -2.67 10.26
N ARG A 246 3.96 -3.95 10.37
CA ARG A 246 4.88 -5.05 10.69
C ARG A 246 6.07 -5.11 9.71
N GLY A 247 5.84 -4.87 8.42
CA GLY A 247 6.88 -4.86 7.39
C GLY A 247 7.88 -3.69 7.44
N ARG A 248 7.73 -2.76 8.40
CA ARG A 248 8.70 -1.69 8.65
C ARG A 248 9.89 -2.14 9.50
N VAL A 249 9.80 -3.29 10.17
CA VAL A 249 10.90 -3.94 10.89
C VAL A 249 11.34 -5.22 10.18
N GLY A 250 12.44 -5.85 10.61
CA GLY A 250 12.94 -7.08 9.99
C GLY A 250 13.58 -6.87 8.62
N ARG A 251 14.17 -5.70 8.40
CA ARG A 251 14.87 -5.35 7.15
C ARG A 251 16.36 -5.67 7.17
N GLY A 252 16.96 -5.77 8.35
CA GLY A 252 18.32 -6.26 8.55
C GLY A 252 18.39 -7.76 8.87
N ASP A 253 19.57 -8.17 9.34
CA ASP A 253 19.93 -9.53 9.78
C ASP A 253 19.54 -9.83 11.24
N LYS A 254 19.23 -8.79 12.01
CA LYS A 254 18.85 -8.90 13.43
C LYS A 254 17.44 -9.50 13.61
N PRO A 255 17.24 -10.37 14.62
CA PRO A 255 15.91 -10.81 15.02
C PRO A 255 15.00 -9.62 15.30
N SER A 256 13.79 -9.66 14.74
CA SER A 256 12.82 -8.58 14.87
C SER A 256 11.51 -9.07 15.48
N SER A 257 10.81 -8.18 16.17
CA SER A 257 9.54 -8.50 16.84
C SER A 257 8.46 -7.46 16.58
N CYS A 258 7.22 -7.92 16.51
CA CYS A 258 6.04 -7.09 16.40
C CYS A 258 5.09 -7.36 17.58
N VAL A 259 4.80 -6.34 18.37
CA VAL A 259 3.93 -6.41 19.55
C VAL A 259 2.63 -5.70 19.20
N LEU A 260 1.54 -6.47 19.17
CA LEU A 260 0.19 -5.99 18.93
C LEU A 260 -0.51 -5.81 20.28
N LEU A 261 -0.55 -4.57 20.78
CA LEU A 261 -1.26 -4.25 22.00
C LEU A 261 -2.74 -4.09 21.71
N TYR A 262 -3.60 -4.67 22.53
CA TYR A 262 -5.04 -4.59 22.35
C TYR A 262 -5.77 -4.30 23.66
N LYS A 263 -6.97 -3.71 23.55
CA LYS A 263 -7.84 -3.47 24.69
C LYS A 263 -9.00 -4.48 24.73
N ASP A 264 -9.20 -5.12 25.87
CA ASP A 264 -10.35 -5.99 26.09
C ASP A 264 -11.65 -5.19 26.38
N PRO A 265 -12.83 -5.74 26.05
CA PRO A 265 -13.04 -7.02 25.37
C PRO A 265 -12.89 -6.91 23.84
N LEU A 266 -12.27 -7.92 23.23
CA LEU A 266 -12.20 -8.06 21.77
C LEU A 266 -13.48 -8.63 21.17
N GLY A 267 -13.99 -8.02 20.11
CA GLY A 267 -14.98 -8.63 19.23
C GLY A 267 -14.38 -9.77 18.38
N GLU A 268 -15.22 -10.69 17.89
CA GLU A 268 -14.78 -11.87 17.11
C GLU A 268 -13.93 -11.51 15.89
N THR A 269 -14.34 -10.49 15.14
CA THR A 269 -13.56 -9.99 13.98
C THR A 269 -12.16 -9.51 14.41
N ALA A 270 -12.07 -8.75 15.51
CA ALA A 270 -10.79 -8.25 16.00
C ALA A 270 -9.88 -9.39 16.49
N LYS A 271 -10.43 -10.36 17.23
CA LYS A 271 -9.69 -11.57 17.63
C LYS A 271 -9.13 -12.30 16.42
N ARG A 272 -9.95 -12.50 15.38
CA ARG A 272 -9.52 -13.17 14.15
C ARG A 272 -8.42 -12.40 13.43
N ARG A 273 -8.52 -11.07 13.31
CA ARG A 273 -7.45 -10.24 12.72
C ARG A 273 -6.11 -10.40 13.45
N LEU A 274 -6.13 -10.28 14.79
CA LEU A 274 -4.92 -10.40 15.59
C LEU A 274 -4.32 -11.82 15.54
N SER A 275 -5.15 -12.86 15.50
CA SER A 275 -4.71 -14.25 15.32
C SER A 275 -4.05 -14.47 13.96
N VAL A 276 -4.66 -13.99 12.87
CA VAL A 276 -4.08 -14.05 11.51
C VAL A 276 -2.70 -13.39 11.46
N MET A 277 -2.54 -12.21 12.07
CA MET A 277 -1.23 -11.53 12.13
C MET A 277 -0.16 -12.30 12.92
N ARG A 278 -0.57 -13.12 13.91
CA ARG A 278 0.33 -13.96 14.71
C ARG A 278 0.73 -15.25 13.99
N GLU A 279 -0.20 -15.82 13.23
CA GLU A 279 -0.06 -17.16 12.63
C GLU A 279 0.73 -17.16 11.32
N THR A 280 0.72 -16.05 10.58
CA THR A 280 1.35 -16.00 9.26
C THR A 280 2.06 -14.68 8.97
N GLU A 281 3.18 -14.77 8.26
CA GLU A 281 3.85 -13.63 7.64
C GLU A 281 3.56 -13.51 6.14
N ASP A 282 2.93 -14.53 5.56
CA ASP A 282 2.53 -14.55 4.15
C ASP A 282 1.45 -13.49 3.92
N GLY A 283 1.86 -12.41 3.26
CA GLY A 283 0.96 -11.30 3.02
C GLY A 283 -0.18 -11.62 2.06
N PHE A 284 -0.07 -12.65 1.20
CA PHE A 284 -1.18 -13.11 0.35
C PHE A 284 -2.27 -13.76 1.20
N LYS A 285 -1.87 -14.63 2.15
CA LYS A 285 -2.83 -15.22 3.10
C LYS A 285 -3.50 -14.13 3.95
N ILE A 286 -2.73 -13.13 4.39
CA ILE A 286 -3.28 -12.01 5.16
C ILE A 286 -4.28 -11.21 4.34
N ALA A 287 -3.99 -10.98 3.05
CA ALA A 287 -4.90 -10.28 2.16
C ALA A 287 -6.19 -11.07 1.91
N GLU A 288 -6.11 -12.38 1.68
CA GLU A 288 -7.30 -13.24 1.54
C GLU A 288 -8.16 -13.24 2.81
N GLU A 289 -7.55 -13.31 4.00
CA GLU A 289 -8.29 -13.20 5.25
C GLU A 289 -8.87 -11.79 5.47
N ASP A 290 -8.19 -10.72 5.03
CA ASP A 290 -8.74 -9.35 5.06
C ASP A 290 -9.98 -9.23 4.17
N LEU A 291 -9.94 -9.81 2.96
CA LEU A 291 -11.08 -9.87 2.04
C LEU A 291 -12.27 -10.61 2.68
N LYS A 292 -12.03 -11.78 3.28
CA LYS A 292 -13.09 -12.54 3.98
C LYS A 292 -13.68 -11.77 5.16
N LEU A 293 -12.85 -11.06 5.93
CA LEU A 293 -13.30 -10.33 7.12
C LEU A 293 -14.04 -9.04 6.81
N ARG A 294 -13.76 -8.39 5.67
CA ARG A 294 -14.47 -7.19 5.21
C ARG A 294 -15.78 -7.50 4.48
N GLY A 295 -15.87 -8.68 3.87
CA GLY A 295 -16.95 -9.00 2.93
C GLY A 295 -16.77 -8.29 1.59
N GLU A 296 -17.45 -8.79 0.56
CA GLU A 296 -17.21 -8.48 -0.87
C GLU A 296 -17.40 -6.99 -1.27
N GLY A 297 -17.98 -6.14 -0.41
CA GLY A 297 -18.53 -4.84 -0.80
C GLY A 297 -17.67 -3.58 -0.58
N GLU A 298 -16.53 -3.64 0.11
CA GLU A 298 -15.83 -2.41 0.58
C GLU A 298 -14.43 -2.16 -0.01
N LEU A 299 -13.88 -3.05 -0.83
CA LEU A 299 -12.45 -3.06 -1.16
C LEU A 299 -11.95 -1.97 -2.13
N LEU A 300 -12.81 -1.35 -2.93
CA LEU A 300 -12.39 -0.33 -3.91
C LEU A 300 -12.63 1.12 -3.46
N GLY A 301 -12.79 1.35 -2.15
CA GLY A 301 -12.73 2.70 -1.60
C GLY A 301 -13.76 3.65 -2.21
N THR A 302 -15.03 3.23 -2.21
CA THR A 302 -16.27 4.01 -2.32
C THR A 302 -17.37 3.02 -2.66
N ARG A 303 -18.60 3.21 -2.19
CA ARG A 303 -19.78 2.76 -2.96
C ARG A 303 -19.78 3.56 -4.27
N GLN A 304 -18.82 3.31 -5.16
CA GLN A 304 -18.87 3.83 -6.50
C GLN A 304 -20.02 3.10 -7.15
N SER A 305 -21.07 3.87 -7.39
CA SER A 305 -22.30 3.57 -8.10
C SER A 305 -22.06 3.10 -9.54
N GLY A 306 -21.22 2.06 -9.72
CA GLY A 306 -20.70 1.66 -11.02
C GLY A 306 -19.77 0.45 -11.04
N THR A 307 -19.39 -0.17 -9.91
CA THR A 307 -18.76 -1.50 -9.96
C THR A 307 -19.82 -2.55 -9.62
N PRO A 308 -20.35 -3.30 -10.60
CA PRO A 308 -21.31 -4.36 -10.33
C PRO A 308 -20.67 -5.36 -9.36
N GLY A 309 -21.25 -5.46 -8.16
CA GLY A 309 -21.10 -6.68 -7.38
C GLY A 309 -21.55 -7.87 -8.23
N PHE A 310 -21.03 -9.06 -7.92
CA PHE A 310 -21.55 -10.25 -8.56
C PHE A 310 -23.06 -10.38 -8.29
N GLN A 311 -23.86 -10.47 -9.35
CA GLN A 311 -25.32 -10.59 -9.20
C GLN A 311 -25.73 -11.99 -8.71
N VAL A 312 -24.94 -13.01 -9.06
CA VAL A 312 -25.20 -14.42 -8.78
C VAL A 312 -24.04 -15.08 -8.04
N ALA A 313 -22.80 -14.75 -8.41
CA ALA A 313 -21.64 -15.38 -7.80
C ALA A 313 -21.37 -14.82 -6.40
N ARG A 314 -20.91 -15.68 -5.49
CA ARG A 314 -20.38 -15.30 -4.19
C ARG A 314 -18.95 -15.83 -4.15
N LEU A 315 -17.99 -14.94 -3.99
CA LEU A 315 -16.57 -15.27 -4.00
C LEU A 315 -16.21 -16.23 -2.88
N GLU A 316 -16.90 -16.14 -1.74
CA GLU A 316 -16.76 -17.07 -0.62
C GLU A 316 -16.94 -18.54 -1.02
N PHE A 317 -17.81 -18.80 -2.01
CA PHE A 317 -18.19 -20.16 -2.43
C PHE A 317 -17.72 -20.51 -3.84
N HIS A 318 -17.48 -19.52 -4.69
CA HIS A 318 -17.25 -19.70 -6.13
C HIS A 318 -15.87 -19.20 -6.59
N ALA A 319 -14.95 -18.91 -5.67
CA ALA A 319 -13.60 -18.43 -6.02
C ALA A 319 -12.84 -19.40 -6.94
N ASP A 320 -13.09 -20.70 -6.80
CA ASP A 320 -12.54 -21.77 -7.65
C ASP A 320 -13.04 -21.71 -9.10
N LEU A 321 -14.27 -21.24 -9.32
CA LEU A 321 -14.85 -21.10 -10.66
C LEU A 321 -14.29 -19.89 -11.44
N LEU A 322 -13.67 -18.93 -10.76
CA LEU A 322 -13.13 -17.73 -11.40
C LEU A 322 -12.01 -18.03 -12.40
N GLU A 323 -11.18 -19.03 -12.11
CA GLU A 323 -10.09 -19.42 -13.02
C GLU A 323 -10.65 -20.02 -14.30
N ALA A 324 -11.62 -20.92 -14.18
CA ALA A 324 -12.32 -21.49 -15.32
C ALA A 324 -13.03 -20.41 -16.15
N ALA A 325 -13.68 -19.43 -15.50
CA ALA A 325 -14.32 -18.32 -16.18
C ALA A 325 -13.31 -17.42 -16.94
N ARG A 326 -12.15 -17.14 -16.33
CA ARG A 326 -11.07 -16.36 -16.99
C ARG A 326 -10.48 -17.11 -18.18
N ASP A 327 -10.20 -18.40 -18.01
CA ASP A 327 -9.60 -19.21 -19.07
C ASP A 327 -10.57 -19.38 -20.24
N ASP A 328 -11.88 -19.51 -19.97
CA ASP A 328 -12.92 -19.52 -20.99
C ASP A 328 -13.03 -18.18 -21.73
N ALA A 329 -12.96 -17.05 -21.02
CA ALA A 329 -12.91 -15.74 -21.64
C ALA A 329 -11.70 -15.59 -22.57
N ARG A 330 -10.49 -15.97 -22.10
CA ARG A 330 -9.26 -15.96 -22.93
C ARG A 330 -9.40 -16.86 -24.16
N LEU A 331 -9.99 -18.05 -24.00
CA LEU A 331 -10.24 -18.97 -25.10
C LEU A 331 -11.13 -18.35 -26.17
N ILE A 332 -12.23 -17.70 -25.74
CA ILE A 332 -13.13 -17.00 -26.66
C ILE A 332 -12.40 -15.87 -27.39
N LEU A 333 -11.65 -15.02 -26.68
CA LEU A 333 -10.91 -13.94 -27.32
C LEU A 333 -9.87 -14.44 -28.33
N SER A 334 -9.27 -15.61 -28.09
CA SER A 334 -8.32 -16.20 -29.04
C SER A 334 -8.98 -16.81 -30.28
N ARG A 335 -10.20 -17.35 -30.15
CA ARG A 335 -10.88 -18.12 -31.22
C ARG A 335 -11.91 -17.31 -31.98
N ASP A 336 -12.54 -16.36 -31.31
CA ASP A 336 -13.63 -15.53 -31.80
C ASP A 336 -13.48 -14.11 -31.21
N PRO A 337 -12.40 -13.39 -31.56
CA PRO A 337 -12.12 -12.06 -31.01
C PRO A 337 -13.23 -11.05 -31.31
N GLU A 338 -13.93 -11.25 -32.42
CA GLU A 338 -15.05 -10.42 -32.82
C GLU A 338 -16.39 -10.88 -32.25
N LEU A 339 -16.47 -12.02 -31.53
CA LEU A 339 -17.71 -12.57 -30.97
C LEU A 339 -18.81 -12.76 -32.04
N GLN A 340 -18.47 -13.36 -33.18
CA GLN A 340 -19.37 -13.61 -34.32
C GLN A 340 -19.99 -15.02 -34.34
N SER A 341 -19.41 -15.98 -33.59
CA SER A 341 -20.00 -17.32 -33.49
C SER A 341 -21.33 -17.30 -32.75
N GLU A 342 -22.13 -18.36 -32.85
CA GLU A 342 -23.37 -18.52 -32.05
C GLU A 342 -23.12 -18.30 -30.55
N ARG A 343 -21.98 -18.80 -30.06
CA ARG A 343 -21.52 -18.57 -28.68
C ARG A 343 -21.11 -17.11 -28.44
N GLY A 344 -20.41 -16.49 -29.39
CA GLY A 344 -20.03 -15.08 -29.34
C GLY A 344 -21.24 -14.14 -29.29
N GLU A 345 -22.28 -14.41 -30.07
CA GLU A 345 -23.55 -13.67 -30.05
C GLU A 345 -24.24 -13.78 -28.70
N ALA A 346 -24.31 -15.00 -28.13
CA ALA A 346 -24.84 -15.19 -26.77
C ALA A 346 -24.03 -14.42 -25.72
N LEU A 347 -22.70 -14.37 -25.83
CA LEU A 347 -21.84 -13.59 -24.95
C LEU A 347 -22.07 -12.09 -25.10
N ARG A 348 -22.23 -11.57 -26.33
CA ARG A 348 -22.58 -10.15 -26.57
C ARG A 348 -23.91 -9.78 -25.92
N LEU A 349 -24.91 -10.66 -25.99
CA LEU A 349 -26.18 -10.46 -25.33
C LEU A 349 -26.00 -10.37 -23.80
N LEU A 350 -25.23 -11.28 -23.21
CA LEU A 350 -24.92 -11.24 -21.77
C LEU A 350 -24.16 -9.96 -21.38
N LEU A 351 -23.13 -9.57 -22.15
CA LEU A 351 -22.37 -8.34 -21.91
C LEU A 351 -23.29 -7.11 -21.92
N TYR A 352 -24.25 -7.05 -22.85
CA TYR A 352 -25.25 -5.99 -22.90
C TYR A 352 -26.19 -6.03 -21.68
N LEU A 353 -26.76 -7.19 -21.36
CA LEU A 353 -27.68 -7.36 -20.22
C LEU A 353 -27.03 -7.03 -18.87
N PHE A 354 -25.74 -7.28 -18.71
CA PHE A 354 -24.98 -6.98 -17.51
C PHE A 354 -24.32 -5.58 -17.51
N GLY A 355 -24.56 -4.75 -18.54
CA GLY A 355 -24.00 -3.39 -18.63
C GLY A 355 -22.47 -3.37 -18.72
N ARG A 356 -21.89 -4.35 -19.44
CA ARG A 356 -20.45 -4.53 -19.67
C ARG A 356 -20.07 -4.34 -21.15
N ASP A 357 -20.88 -3.61 -21.89
CA ASP A 357 -20.67 -3.29 -23.32
C ASP A 357 -19.39 -2.46 -23.56
N GLU A 358 -18.90 -1.71 -22.56
CA GLU A 358 -17.58 -1.07 -22.62
C GLU A 358 -16.43 -2.06 -22.80
N ALA A 359 -16.55 -3.30 -22.27
CA ALA A 359 -15.53 -4.32 -22.47
C ALA A 359 -15.32 -4.65 -23.95
N VAL A 360 -16.38 -4.57 -24.77
CA VAL A 360 -16.31 -4.78 -26.22
C VAL A 360 -15.50 -3.67 -26.92
N ARG A 361 -15.50 -2.45 -26.38
CA ARG A 361 -14.65 -1.36 -26.89
C ARG A 361 -13.18 -1.56 -26.53
N LEU A 362 -12.90 -2.06 -25.32
CA LEU A 362 -11.53 -2.38 -24.87
C LEU A 362 -10.90 -3.52 -25.70
N LEU A 363 -11.69 -4.51 -26.13
CA LEU A 363 -11.24 -5.57 -27.03
C LEU A 363 -10.77 -5.08 -28.41
N ARG A 364 -11.17 -3.88 -28.82
CA ARG A 364 -10.72 -3.25 -30.08
C ARG A 364 -9.48 -2.38 -29.94
N ALA A 365 -9.08 -2.10 -28.70
CA ALA A 365 -7.97 -1.20 -28.38
C ALA A 365 -6.67 -1.93 -28.01
N GLY A 366 -6.66 -3.26 -28.07
CA GLY A 366 -5.50 -4.12 -27.83
C GLY A 366 -5.01 -4.80 -29.09
#